data_AF-A1K3P3-F1
#
_entry.id   AF-A1K3P3-F1
#
_cell.length_a   1.000
_cell.length_b   1.000
_cell.length_c   1.000
_cell.angle_alpha   90.00
_cell.angle_beta   90.00
_cell.angle_gamma   90.00
#
_symmetry.space_group_name_H-M   'P 1'
#
loop_
_entity.id
_entity.type
_entity.pdbx_description
1 polymer ?
#
loop_
_entity_poly.entity_id
_entity_poly.type
_entity_poly.pdbx_seq_one_letter_code
_entity_poly.pdbx_strand_id
1 'polypeptide(L)' 'MTFIDSPIARCEAVREMVLLDETQAECAREHDCPPGRICPLDGCFTAVSGIAEEHLAAVAKAHPHSAAGATQGGSA' A
#
# COMPACT_ATOMS: atom_id res chain seq x y z
N MET A 1 -11.45 -21.90 13.18
CA MET A 1 -11.37 -20.44 13.38
C MET A 1 -10.06 -19.99 12.77
N THR A 2 -10.11 -19.20 11.70
CA THR A 2 -8.91 -18.62 11.08
C THR A 2 -8.61 -17.33 11.82
N PHE A 3 -7.40 -17.22 12.37
CA PHE A 3 -6.92 -15.98 12.97
C PHE A 3 -6.39 -15.10 11.84
N ILE A 4 -6.85 -13.86 11.79
CA ILE A 4 -6.29 -12.84 10.91
C ILE A 4 -5.19 -12.17 11.73
N ASP A 5 -3.93 -12.42 11.37
CA ASP A 5 -2.75 -11.78 11.98
C ASP A 5 -2.51 -10.38 11.40
N SER A 6 -3.22 -10.04 10.32
CA SER A 6 -3.13 -8.75 9.66
C SER A 6 -3.81 -7.65 10.48
N PRO A 7 -3.23 -6.43 10.55
CA PRO A 7 -3.88 -5.29 11.19
C PRO A 7 -5.19 -4.95 10.47
N ILE A 8 -6.26 -4.73 11.24
CA ILE A 8 -7.60 -4.42 10.72
C ILE A 8 -8.13 -3.12 11.30
N ALA A 9 -8.84 -2.33 10.49
CA ALA A 9 -9.51 -1.12 10.93
C ALA A 9 -10.91 -0.99 10.33
N ARG A 10 -11.75 -0.17 10.97
CA ARG A 10 -13.08 0.14 10.48
C ARG A 10 -13.02 1.36 9.56
N CYS A 11 -13.39 1.20 8.29
CA CYS A 11 -13.47 2.31 7.36
C CYS A 11 -14.89 2.91 7.36
N GLU A 12 -15.05 4.14 7.83
CA GLU A 12 -16.37 4.81 7.86
C GLU A 12 -16.86 5.28 6.49
N ALA A 13 -16.01 5.29 5.46
CA ALA A 13 -16.44 5.62 4.10
C ALA A 13 -17.31 4.52 3.49
N VAL A 14 -16.92 3.25 3.69
CA VAL A 14 -17.62 2.06 3.19
C VAL A 14 -18.37 1.30 4.30
N ARG A 15 -18.15 1.67 5.57
CA ARG A 15 -18.75 1.12 6.80
C ARG A 15 -18.42 -0.37 7.03
N GLU A 16 -17.27 -0.80 6.53
CA GLU A 16 -16.76 -2.17 6.59
C GLU A 16 -15.42 -2.26 7.35
N MET A 17 -15.04 -3.48 7.71
CA MET A 17 -13.70 -3.78 8.22
C MET A 17 -12.77 -3.97 7.03
N VAL A 18 -11.66 -3.22 7.00
CA VAL A 18 -10.64 -3.29 5.95
C VAL A 18 -9.34 -3.81 6.52
N LEU A 19 -8.56 -4.51 5.70
CA LEU A 19 -7.21 -4.91 6.09
C LEU A 19 -6.25 -3.75 5.82
N LEU A 20 -5.23 -3.62 6.67
CA LEU A 20 -4.21 -2.56 6.54
C LEU A 20 -2.86 -3.10 6.06
N ASP A 21 -2.74 -4.42 5.91
CA ASP A 21 -1.57 -5.09 5.30
C ASP A 21 -1.63 -5.16 3.77
N GLU A 22 -2.67 -4.59 3.18
CA GLU A 22 -2.79 -4.28 1.76
C GLU A 22 -2.45 -2.82 1.48
N THR A 23 -2.19 -2.49 0.21
CA THR A 23 -1.99 -1.10 -0.19
C THR A 23 -3.32 -0.36 -0.24
N GLN A 24 -3.28 0.96 -0.05
CA GLN A 24 -4.48 1.81 -0.17
C GLN A 24 -5.18 1.66 -1.53
N ALA A 25 -4.41 1.41 -2.60
CA ALA A 25 -4.95 1.23 -3.95
C ALA A 25 -5.71 -0.10 -4.10
N GLU A 26 -5.25 -1.17 -3.45
CA GLU A 26 -5.96 -2.46 -3.41
C GLU A 26 -7.25 -2.30 -2.61
N CYS A 27 -7.19 -1.73 -1.42
CA CYS A 27 -8.37 -1.49 -0.59
C CYS A 27 -9.42 -0.64 -1.32
N ALA A 28 -8.97 0.40 -2.03
CA ALA A 28 -9.85 1.24 -2.82
C ALA A 28 -10.54 0.48 -3.96
N ARG A 29 -9.86 -0.50 -4.56
CA ARG A 29 -10.39 -1.35 -5.63
C ARG A 29 -11.32 -2.43 -5.07
N GLU A 30 -11.02 -3.01 -3.91
CA GLU A 30 -11.82 -4.07 -3.31
C GLU A 30 -13.13 -3.56 -2.73
N HIS A 31 -13.14 -2.35 -2.16
CA HIS A 31 -14.31 -1.76 -1.53
C HIS A 31 -14.99 -0.67 -2.37
N ASP A 32 -14.64 -0.55 -3.66
CA ASP A 32 -15.19 0.46 -4.58
C ASP A 32 -15.20 1.87 -3.96
N CYS A 33 -14.05 2.29 -3.43
CA CYS A 33 -13.95 3.55 -2.71
C CYS A 33 -14.41 4.73 -3.58
N PRO A 34 -15.24 5.65 -3.04
CA PRO A 34 -15.81 6.73 -3.82
C PRO A 34 -14.71 7.67 -4.35
N PRO A 35 -14.69 7.97 -5.67
CA PRO A 35 -13.68 8.82 -6.26
C PRO A 35 -13.75 10.26 -5.71
N GLY A 36 -12.59 10.88 -5.53
CA GLY A 36 -12.48 12.28 -5.10
C GLY A 36 -12.63 12.51 -3.59
N ARG A 37 -12.74 11.45 -2.78
CA ARG A 37 -12.69 11.54 -1.32
C ARG A 37 -11.27 11.27 -0.81
N ILE A 38 -10.83 12.04 0.18
CA ILE A 38 -9.60 11.74 0.93
C ILE A 38 -9.86 10.53 1.82
N CYS A 39 -9.02 9.50 1.70
CA CYS A 39 -9.18 8.27 2.48
C CYS A 39 -9.04 8.57 3.99
N PRO A 40 -10.00 8.17 4.84
CA PRO A 40 -9.92 8.42 6.29
C PRO A 40 -8.83 7.58 6.98
N LEU A 41 -8.33 6.54 6.31
CA LEU A 41 -7.26 5.66 6.76
C LEU A 41 -5.96 5.91 5.99
N ASP A 42 -5.82 7.09 5.36
CA ASP A 42 -4.59 7.47 4.69
C ASP A 42 -3.40 7.43 5.66
N GLY A 43 -2.31 6.82 5.24
CA GLY A 43 -1.13 6.57 6.09
C GLY A 43 -1.23 5.37 7.05
N CYS A 44 -2.36 4.66 7.10
CA CYS A 44 -2.48 3.42 7.88
C CYS A 44 -2.17 2.15 7.08
N PHE A 45 -2.20 2.23 5.74
CA PHE A 45 -1.92 1.10 4.84
C PHE A 45 -0.42 0.88 4.64
N THR A 46 -0.04 -0.36 4.32
CA THR A 46 1.32 -0.66 3.88
C THR A 46 1.63 -0.07 2.50
N ALA A 47 2.91 0.23 2.26
CA ALA A 47 3.40 0.65 0.94
C ALA A 47 3.49 -0.53 -0.05
N VAL A 48 3.61 -1.77 0.45
CA VAL A 48 3.71 -2.99 -0.37
C VAL A 48 2.86 -4.09 0.27
N SER A 49 1.89 -4.62 -0.48
CA SER A 49 1.02 -5.70 -0.01
C SER A 49 1.73 -7.04 0.09
N GLY A 50 1.32 -7.86 1.05
CA GLY A 50 1.81 -9.24 1.21
C GLY A 50 3.25 -9.36 1.76
N ILE A 51 3.83 -8.27 2.26
CA ILE A 51 5.16 -8.28 2.90
C ILE A 51 4.96 -8.01 4.39
N ALA A 52 5.11 -9.06 5.20
CA ALA A 52 5.20 -8.91 6.66
C ALA A 52 6.38 -7.97 7.00
N GLU A 53 6.25 -7.19 8.08
CA GLU A 53 7.25 -6.16 8.44
C GLU A 53 8.68 -6.72 8.54
N GLU A 54 8.82 -7.99 8.95
CA GLU A 54 10.09 -8.71 9.02
C GLU A 54 10.81 -8.85 7.65
N HIS A 55 10.04 -8.86 6.55
CA HIS A 55 10.58 -8.93 5.19
C HIS A 55 10.85 -7.56 4.56
N LEU A 56 10.32 -6.45 5.11
CA LEU A 56 10.58 -5.09 4.59
C LEU A 56 12.08 -4.76 4.52
N ALA A 57 12.84 -5.18 5.54
CA ALA A 57 14.29 -5.00 5.59
C ALA A 57 15.02 -5.80 4.49
N ALA A 58 14.48 -6.94 4.07
CA ALA A 58 15.06 -7.78 3.02
C ALA A 58 14.77 -7.19 1.62
N VAL A 59 13.55 -6.70 1.37
CA VAL A 59 13.21 -6.05 0.07
C VAL A 59 13.91 -4.71 -0.12
N ALA A 60 14.07 -3.91 0.93
CA ALA A 60 14.83 -2.65 0.88
C ALA A 60 16.29 -2.88 0.46
N LYS A 61 16.86 -4.06 0.79
CA LYS A 61 18.19 -4.47 0.32
C LYS A 61 18.21 -4.97 -1.12
N ALA A 62 17.08 -5.45 -1.65
CA ALA A 62 16.98 -6.04 -2.98
C ALA A 62 16.67 -5.01 -4.09
N HIS A 63 16.03 -3.88 -3.76
CA HIS A 63 15.69 -2.85 -4.74
C HIS A 63 16.10 -1.45 -4.28
N PRO A 64 17.36 -1.03 -4.49
CA PRO A 64 17.72 0.38 -4.39
C PRO A 64 17.13 1.10 -5.61
N HIS A 65 16.01 1.79 -5.40
CA HIS A 65 15.48 2.89 -6.21
C HIS A 65 15.44 2.70 -7.75
N SER A 66 14.24 2.65 -8.30
CA SER A 66 14.00 3.22 -9.63
C SER A 66 12.72 4.07 -9.60
N ALA A 67 12.86 5.22 -8.96
CA ALA A 67 12.09 6.40 -9.32
C ALA A 67 12.51 6.87 -10.72
N ALA A 68 11.55 7.44 -11.42
CA ALA A 68 11.56 7.81 -12.82
C ALA A 68 12.69 8.74 -13.28
N GLY A 69 13.13 8.53 -14.52
CA GLY A 69 13.03 9.59 -15.53
C GLY A 69 14.28 10.41 -15.86
N ALA A 70 14.58 10.41 -17.16
CA ALA A 70 14.92 11.59 -17.97
C ALA A 70 16.40 12.04 -18.10
N THR A 71 16.97 11.59 -19.24
CA THR A 71 17.83 12.31 -20.22
C THR A 71 19.10 12.99 -19.72
N GLN A 72 20.26 12.52 -20.19
CA GLN A 72 21.33 13.24 -20.94
C GLN A 72 22.17 12.12 -21.61
N GLY A 73 22.35 11.94 -22.92
CA GLY A 73 22.36 12.89 -24.02
C GLY A 73 23.80 13.23 -24.42
N GLY A 74 24.42 12.40 -25.27
CA GLY A 74 25.38 12.87 -26.30
C GLY A 74 26.87 12.99 -25.97
N SER A 75 27.66 12.20 -26.70
CA SER A 75 29.11 12.32 -26.90
C SER A 75 29.57 13.67 -27.45
N ALA A 76 30.78 14.08 -27.07
CA ALA A 76 31.84 14.57 -27.98
C ALA A 76 33.19 14.53 -27.25
#